data_AF-A0A6A3STM6-F1
#
_entry.id   AF-A0A6A3STM6-F1
#
_cell.length_a   1.000
_cell.length_b   1.000
_cell.length_c   1.000
_cell.angle_alpha   90.00
_cell.angle_beta   90.00
_cell.angle_gamma   90.00
#
_symmetry.space_group_name_H-M   'P 1'
#
loop_
_entity.id
_entity.type
_entity.pdbx_description
1 polymer ?
#
loop_
_entity_poly.entity_id
_entity_poly.type
_entity_poly.pdbx_seq_one_letter_code
_entity_poly.pdbx_strand_id
1 'polypeptide(L)'
;MICFVTGTQQVAVDAFFGELEEFSVKNLGRASKFVGMRVAYDDEHGYDLDQQVMILEMLNDHGIDKSNCVRTPIGPGWNEVRGSEGEKLPVAGSDETIPARKFQSLVGNLMWVVRRTRPDIAFAVHKAAR
;
A
#
# COMPACT_ATOMS: atom_id res chain seq x y z
N MET A 1 -9.54 -18.43 -9.71
CA MET A 1 -8.48 -17.42 -9.91
C MET A 1 -9.16 -16.09 -10.18
N ILE A 2 -8.78 -14.99 -9.52
CA ILE A 2 -9.33 -13.66 -9.84
C ILE A 2 -8.29 -12.98 -10.74
N CYS A 3 -8.62 -12.85 -12.02
CA CYS A 3 -7.77 -12.19 -13.01
C CYS A 3 -8.32 -10.78 -13.26
N PHE A 4 -7.41 -9.82 -13.40
CA PHE A 4 -7.75 -8.42 -13.67
C PHE A 4 -7.31 -8.10 -15.09
N VAL A 5 -8.29 -7.85 -15.96
CA VAL A 5 -8.06 -7.56 -17.38
C VAL A 5 -8.66 -6.21 -17.67
N THR A 6 -7.86 -5.33 -18.25
CA THR A 6 -8.29 -4.02 -18.70
C THR A 6 -7.62 -3.67 -20.01
N GLY A 7 -8.31 -2.91 -20.86
CA GLY A 7 -7.82 -2.46 -22.15
C GLY A 7 -8.63 -1.28 -22.66
N THR A 8 -8.07 -0.56 -23.63
CA THR A 8 -8.75 0.57 -24.30
C THR A 8 -9.75 0.10 -25.36
N GLN A 9 -9.68 -1.15 -25.80
CA GLN A 9 -10.61 -1.76 -26.75
C GLN A 9 -11.42 -2.86 -26.07
N GLN A 10 -12.72 -2.63 -25.88
CA GLN A 10 -13.61 -3.60 -25.22
C GLN A 10 -13.67 -4.93 -25.96
N VAL A 11 -13.64 -4.91 -27.30
CA VAL A 11 -13.66 -6.12 -28.14
C VAL A 11 -12.47 -7.05 -27.83
N ALA A 12 -11.28 -6.48 -27.60
CA ALA A 12 -10.09 -7.25 -27.25
C ALA A 12 -10.19 -7.83 -25.83
N VAL A 13 -10.76 -7.06 -24.89
CA VAL A 13 -11.01 -7.53 -23.52
C VAL A 13 -12.00 -8.69 -23.52
N ASP A 14 -13.08 -8.59 -24.27
CA ASP A 14 -14.12 -9.62 -24.36
C ASP A 14 -13.58 -10.89 -25.05
N ALA A 15 -12.81 -10.74 -26.12
CA ALA A 15 -12.14 -11.87 -26.79
C ALA A 15 -11.20 -12.61 -25.82
N PHE A 16 -10.41 -11.88 -25.03
CA PHE A 16 -9.52 -12.47 -24.03
C PHE A 16 -10.29 -13.22 -22.92
N PHE A 17 -11.42 -12.70 -22.46
CA PHE A 17 -12.26 -13.45 -21.52
C PHE A 17 -12.90 -14.69 -22.16
N GLY A 18 -13.16 -14.68 -23.46
CA GLY A 18 -13.58 -15.86 -24.22
C GLY A 18 -12.50 -16.96 -24.23
N GLU A 19 -11.24 -16.60 -24.44
CA GLU A 19 -10.12 -17.54 -24.35
C GLU A 19 -9.93 -18.11 -22.93
N LEU A 20 -10.35 -17.38 -21.91
CA LEU A 20 -10.22 -17.77 -20.49
C LEU A 20 -11.45 -18.50 -19.92
N GLU A 21 -12.45 -18.84 -20.75
CA GLU A 21 -13.69 -19.46 -20.29
C GLU A 21 -13.44 -20.78 -19.53
N GLU A 22 -12.51 -21.62 -20.02
CA GLU A 22 -12.14 -22.90 -19.40
C GLU A 22 -11.56 -22.73 -17.98
N PHE A 23 -10.98 -21.56 -17.67
CA PHE A 23 -10.39 -21.27 -16.36
C PHE A 23 -11.40 -20.70 -15.35
N SER A 24 -12.69 -20.63 -15.71
CA SER A 24 -13.75 -20.07 -14.85
C SER A 24 -13.44 -18.65 -14.35
N VAL A 25 -12.78 -17.85 -15.19
CA VAL A 25 -12.45 -16.46 -14.85
C VAL A 25 -13.71 -15.61 -15.00
N LYS A 26 -14.06 -14.89 -13.93
CA LYS A 26 -15.22 -13.99 -13.95
C LYS A 26 -14.82 -12.64 -14.52
N ASN A 27 -15.55 -12.18 -15.53
CA ASN A 27 -15.51 -10.79 -15.95
C ASN A 27 -16.38 -9.96 -14.97
N LEU A 28 -15.73 -9.13 -14.15
CA LEU A 28 -16.39 -8.25 -13.18
C LEU A 28 -16.72 -6.87 -13.77
N GLY A 29 -16.56 -6.72 -15.09
CA GLY A 29 -16.68 -5.46 -15.79
C GLY A 29 -15.50 -4.53 -15.47
N ARG A 30 -15.77 -3.23 -15.56
CA ARG A 30 -14.74 -2.21 -15.37
C ARG A 30 -14.24 -2.20 -13.93
N ALA A 31 -12.93 -2.20 -13.82
CA ALA A 31 -12.21 -2.15 -12.57
C ALA A 31 -12.56 -0.91 -11.74
N SER A 32 -12.96 -1.14 -10.49
CA SER A 32 -13.17 -0.08 -9.50
C SER A 32 -12.36 -0.29 -8.22
N LYS A 33 -12.05 -1.55 -7.88
CA LYS A 33 -11.23 -1.91 -6.72
C LYS A 33 -10.39 -3.14 -7.01
N PHE A 34 -9.11 -3.11 -6.63
CA PHE A 34 -8.20 -4.26 -6.74
C PHE A 34 -7.22 -4.28 -5.57
N VAL A 35 -7.30 -5.32 -4.73
CA VAL A 35 -6.37 -5.58 -3.60
C VAL A 35 -6.07 -4.31 -2.76
N GLY A 36 -7.13 -3.66 -2.29
CA GLY A 36 -7.03 -2.45 -1.46
C GLY A 36 -6.72 -1.15 -2.21
N MET A 37 -6.56 -1.19 -3.53
CA MET A 37 -6.48 0.00 -4.37
C MET A 37 -7.86 0.34 -4.95
N ARG A 38 -8.17 1.64 -5.03
CA ARG A 38 -9.24 2.17 -5.85
C ARG A 38 -8.70 2.41 -7.25
N VAL A 39 -9.50 2.04 -8.24
CA VAL A 39 -9.22 2.25 -9.66
C VAL A 39 -10.28 3.21 -10.17
N ALA A 40 -9.86 4.42 -10.54
CA ALA A 40 -10.68 5.33 -11.30
C ALA A 40 -10.22 5.27 -12.77
N TYR A 41 -11.16 5.43 -13.68
CA TYR A 41 -10.84 5.62 -15.09
C TYR A 41 -11.69 6.73 -15.64
N ASP A 42 -11.12 7.50 -16.54
CA ASP A 42 -11.81 8.46 -17.37
C ASP A 42 -11.21 8.43 -18.78
N ASP A 43 -12.00 8.82 -19.77
CA ASP A 43 -11.61 8.72 -21.18
C ASP A 43 -10.51 9.74 -21.56
N GLU A 44 -10.26 10.76 -20.73
CA GLU A 44 -9.32 11.85 -21.00
C GLU A 44 -7.93 11.60 -20.39
N HIS A 45 -7.87 11.12 -19.15
CA HIS A 45 -6.65 10.92 -18.35
C HIS A 45 -6.31 9.44 -18.15
N GLY A 46 -7.20 8.53 -18.54
CA GLY A 46 -6.97 7.09 -18.44
C GLY A 46 -7.18 6.57 -17.02
N TYR A 47 -6.26 5.73 -16.52
CA TYR A 47 -6.38 5.09 -15.21
C TYR A 47 -5.70 5.91 -14.11
N ASP A 48 -6.44 6.19 -13.05
CA ASP A 48 -5.92 6.69 -11.78
C ASP A 48 -6.04 5.62 -10.69
N LEU A 49 -4.99 5.49 -9.89
CA LEU A 49 -4.86 4.45 -8.87
C LEU A 49 -4.46 5.06 -7.55
N ASP A 50 -5.25 4.80 -6.51
CA ASP A 50 -4.92 5.24 -5.15
C ASP A 50 -5.20 4.17 -4.10
N GLN A 51 -4.58 4.33 -2.93
CA GLN A 51 -4.75 3.46 -1.77
C GLN A 51 -5.35 4.22 -0.58
N GLN A 52 -6.09 5.30 -0.82
CA GLN A 52 -6.57 6.18 0.25
C GLN A 52 -7.36 5.42 1.33
N VAL A 53 -8.30 4.57 0.91
CA VAL A 53 -9.14 3.78 1.84
C VAL A 53 -8.26 2.88 2.71
N MET A 54 -7.33 2.14 2.11
CA MET A 54 -6.42 1.25 2.83
C MET A 54 -5.50 2.03 3.78
N ILE A 55 -4.98 3.19 3.36
CA ILE A 55 -4.12 4.02 4.21
C ILE A 55 -4.90 4.51 5.43
N LEU A 56 -6.14 4.97 5.25
CA LEU A 56 -6.99 5.42 6.36
C LEU A 56 -7.33 4.28 7.32
N GLU A 57 -7.68 3.10 6.81
CA GLU A 57 -7.91 1.89 7.61
C GLU A 57 -6.64 1.52 8.41
N MET A 58 -5.48 1.49 7.76
CA MET A 58 -4.18 1.24 8.42
C MET A 58 -3.90 2.24 9.54
N LEU A 59 -4.09 3.54 9.30
CA LEU A 59 -3.84 4.56 10.32
C LEU A 59 -4.75 4.37 11.54
N ASN A 60 -6.02 4.07 11.31
CA ASN A 60 -6.99 3.79 12.36
C ASN A 60 -6.65 2.50 13.14
N ASP A 61 -6.31 1.42 12.45
CA ASP A 61 -5.96 0.12 13.07
C ASP A 61 -4.73 0.22 13.99
N HIS A 62 -3.80 1.11 13.65
CA HIS A 62 -2.61 1.37 14.46
C HIS A 62 -2.77 2.54 15.45
N GLY A 63 -3.95 3.18 15.50
CA GLY A 63 -4.25 4.28 16.42
C GLY A 63 -3.46 5.56 16.16
N ILE A 64 -3.06 5.81 14.91
CA ILE A 64 -2.22 6.93 14.46
C ILE A 64 -2.93 7.83 13.44
N ASP A 65 -4.26 7.78 13.36
CA ASP A 65 -5.12 8.58 12.49
C ASP A 65 -4.98 10.09 12.71
N LYS A 66 -4.60 10.50 13.93
CA LYS A 66 -4.39 11.91 14.29
C LYS A 66 -2.95 12.39 14.08
N SER A 67 -2.10 11.61 13.42
CA SER A 67 -0.71 11.99 13.17
C SER A 67 -0.61 13.16 12.21
N ASN A 68 0.38 14.03 12.43
CA ASN A 68 0.62 15.16 11.54
C ASN A 68 1.08 14.69 10.15
N CYS A 69 0.49 15.27 9.10
CA CYS A 69 0.91 15.04 7.74
C CYS A 69 2.23 15.77 7.46
N VAL A 70 3.18 15.07 6.84
CA VAL A 70 4.47 15.65 6.40
C VAL A 70 4.70 15.35 4.93
N ARG A 71 5.33 16.30 4.23
CA ARG A 71 5.66 16.14 2.81
C ARG A 71 6.78 15.13 2.56
N THR A 72 7.76 15.09 3.46
CA THR A 72 8.88 14.15 3.40
C THR A 72 9.02 13.48 4.76
N PRO A 73 8.87 12.14 4.87
CA PRO A 73 8.93 11.47 6.16
C PRO A 73 10.30 11.52 6.84
N ILE A 74 11.36 11.70 6.05
CA ILE A 74 12.74 11.88 6.54
C ILE A 74 13.15 13.34 6.35
N GLY A 75 13.49 14.00 7.46
CA GLY A 75 13.97 15.38 7.45
C GLY A 75 15.44 15.52 7.03
N PRO A 76 15.87 16.74 6.67
CA PRO A 76 17.22 17.02 6.18
C PRO A 76 18.33 16.78 7.22
N GLY A 77 17.99 16.72 8.51
CA GLY A 77 18.93 16.44 9.60
C GLY A 77 19.11 14.96 9.94
N TRP A 78 18.57 14.04 9.12
CA TRP A 78 18.70 12.61 9.35
C TRP A 78 20.12 12.13 8.99
N ASN A 79 20.80 11.52 9.96
CA ASN A 79 22.13 10.91 9.79
C ASN A 79 22.07 9.46 10.32
N GLU A 80 22.63 8.50 9.57
CA GLU A 80 22.69 7.07 9.93
C GLU A 80 23.35 6.78 11.29
N VAL A 81 24.13 7.72 11.79
CA VAL A 81 24.94 7.60 13.02
C VAL A 81 24.11 7.77 14.30
N ARG A 82 22.84 8.21 14.21
CA ARG A 82 21.95 8.35 15.39
C ARG A 82 21.18 7.07 15.68
N GLY A 83 21.88 6.10 16.25
CA GLY A 83 21.28 4.93 16.89
C GLY A 83 22.38 4.18 17.62
N SER A 84 22.36 4.19 18.95
CA SER A 84 23.19 3.27 19.73
C SER A 84 22.91 1.85 19.24
N GLU A 85 23.95 1.13 18.81
CA GLU A 85 23.86 -0.32 18.59
C GLU A 85 23.29 -0.96 19.86
N GLY A 86 22.02 -1.40 19.85
CA GLY A 86 21.55 -2.35 20.85
C GLY A 86 20.13 -2.21 21.43
N GLU A 87 19.40 -1.11 21.23
CA GLU A 87 18.05 -1.01 21.82
C GLU A 87 17.00 -1.67 20.92
N LYS A 88 16.70 -2.94 21.21
CA LYS A 88 15.64 -3.69 20.53
C LYS A 88 14.28 -3.28 21.08
N LEU A 89 13.28 -3.17 20.20
CA LEU A 89 11.89 -3.04 20.63
C LEU A 89 11.50 -4.22 21.53
N PRO A 90 10.71 -3.96 22.59
CA PRO A 90 10.32 -5.01 23.52
C PRO A 90 9.34 -5.99 22.87
N VAL A 91 9.36 -7.23 23.35
CA VAL A 91 8.47 -8.29 22.87
C VAL A 91 7.02 -8.05 23.35
N ALA A 92 6.87 -7.59 24.60
CA ALA A 92 5.61 -7.14 25.16
C ALA A 92 5.59 -5.60 25.20
N GLY A 93 4.44 -5.01 24.88
CA GLY A 93 4.29 -3.55 24.93
C GLY A 93 4.14 -3.06 26.36
N SER A 94 4.47 -1.79 26.58
CA SER A 94 4.07 -1.01 27.75
C SER A 94 3.28 0.22 27.25
N ASP A 95 2.72 1.02 28.16
CA ASP A 95 2.05 2.29 27.78
C ASP A 95 2.97 3.26 27.02
N GLU A 96 4.29 3.13 27.22
CA GLU A 96 5.31 4.00 26.61
C GLU A 96 6.01 3.37 25.41
N THR A 97 5.79 2.07 25.12
CA THR A 97 6.56 1.36 24.09
C THR A 97 5.72 0.43 23.23
N ILE A 98 5.80 0.63 21.91
CA ILE A 98 5.13 -0.23 20.93
C ILE A 98 5.86 -1.59 20.88
N PRO A 99 5.14 -2.72 21.01
CA PRO A 99 5.75 -4.03 20.88
C PRO A 99 6.25 -4.26 19.46
N ALA A 100 7.35 -5.00 19.33
CA ALA A 100 8.00 -5.28 18.05
C ALA A 100 7.02 -5.79 16.97
N ARG A 101 6.04 -6.65 17.33
CA ARG A 101 5.05 -7.17 16.39
C ARG A 101 4.13 -6.09 15.80
N LYS A 102 3.67 -5.12 16.61
CA LYS A 102 2.82 -4.03 16.11
C LYS A 102 3.60 -3.13 15.15
N PHE A 103 4.84 -2.80 15.51
CA PHE A 103 5.74 -2.05 14.64
C PHE A 103 6.00 -2.77 13.31
N GLN A 104 6.35 -4.06 13.35
CA GLN A 104 6.57 -4.87 12.15
C GLN A 104 5.32 -4.97 11.28
N SER A 105 4.14 -5.09 11.88
CA SER A 105 2.86 -5.07 11.16
C SER A 105 2.63 -3.73 10.44
N LEU A 106 2.90 -2.61 11.11
CA LEU A 106 2.80 -1.28 10.49
C LEU A 106 3.78 -1.12 9.32
N VAL A 107 5.04 -1.53 9.50
CA VAL A 107 6.06 -1.51 8.42
C VAL A 107 5.64 -2.40 7.25
N GLY A 108 5.03 -3.57 7.52
CA GLY A 108 4.47 -4.44 6.49
C GLY A 108 3.37 -3.77 5.66
N ASN A 109 2.44 -3.07 6.33
CA ASN A 109 1.39 -2.33 5.65
C ASN A 109 1.97 -1.16 4.82
N LEU A 110 2.94 -0.43 5.35
CA LEU A 110 3.65 0.64 4.63
C LEU A 110 4.40 0.11 3.40
N MET A 111 5.02 -1.07 3.50
CA MET A 111 5.68 -1.74 2.37
C MET A 111 4.69 -2.09 1.25
N TRP A 112 3.45 -2.42 1.58
CA TRP A 112 2.40 -2.60 0.57
C TRP A 112 2.02 -1.29 -0.12
N VAL A 113 1.89 -0.20 0.64
CA VAL A 113 1.57 1.14 0.12
C VAL A 113 2.67 1.66 -0.82
N VAL A 114 3.94 1.48 -0.45
CA VAL A 114 5.11 1.86 -1.26
C VAL A 114 5.12 1.17 -2.61
N ARG A 115 4.81 -0.13 -2.64
CA ARG A 115 4.91 -0.95 -3.86
C ARG A 115 3.86 -0.64 -4.91
N ARG A 116 2.80 0.10 -4.56
CA ARG A 116 1.64 0.27 -5.43
C ARG A 116 1.42 1.73 -5.85
N THR A 117 1.26 2.65 -4.90
CA THR A 117 0.84 4.04 -5.21
C THR A 117 1.70 5.14 -4.59
N ARG A 118 2.57 4.82 -3.61
CA ARG A 118 3.39 5.82 -2.89
C ARG A 118 4.89 5.50 -2.92
N PRO A 119 5.53 5.49 -4.09
CA PRO A 119 6.98 5.27 -4.18
C PRO A 119 7.79 6.39 -3.51
N ASP A 120 7.19 7.57 -3.31
CA ASP A 120 7.80 8.74 -2.67
C ASP A 120 8.22 8.51 -1.21
N ILE A 121 7.57 7.57 -0.49
CA ILE A 121 7.95 7.23 0.90
C ILE A 121 8.89 6.01 0.98
N ALA A 122 9.29 5.42 -0.15
CA ALA A 122 10.05 4.17 -0.20
C ALA A 122 11.33 4.21 0.62
N PHE A 123 12.08 5.32 0.54
CA PHE A 123 13.32 5.48 1.29
C PHE A 123 13.08 5.45 2.81
N ALA A 124 12.03 6.12 3.28
CA ALA A 124 11.71 6.16 4.70
C ALA A 124 11.26 4.79 5.25
N VAL A 125 10.40 4.10 4.49
CA VAL A 125 9.92 2.77 4.85
C VAL A 125 11.07 1.75 4.85
N HIS A 126 11.99 1.86 3.89
CA HIS A 126 13.20 1.04 3.86
C HIS A 126 14.09 1.24 5.08
N LYS A 127 14.24 2.49 5.56
CA LYS A 127 14.98 2.77 6.81
C LYS A 127 14.26 2.22 8.03
N ALA A 128 12.93 2.27 8.09
CA ALA A 128 12.14 1.70 9.19
C ALA A 128 12.15 0.17 9.24
N ALA A 129 12.43 -0.50 8.12
CA ALA A 129 12.46 -1.96 8.02
C ALA A 129 13.81 -2.60 8.41
N ARG A 130 14.85 -1.79 8.61
CA ARG A 130 16.20 -2.22 8.99
C ARG A 130 16.41 -2.04 10.48
#